data_AF-A0AAD7RCT4-F1
#
_entry.id   AF-A0AAD7RCT4-F1
#
_cell.length_a   1.000
_cell.length_b   1.000
_cell.length_c   1.000
_cell.angle_alpha   90.00
_cell.angle_beta   90.00
_cell.angle_gamma   90.00
#
_symmetry.space_group_name_H-M   'P 1'
#
loop_
_entity.id
_entity.type
_entity.pdbx_description
1 polymer ?
#
loop_
_entity_poly.entity_id
_entity_poly.type
_entity_poly.pdbx_seq_one_letter_code
_entity_poly.pdbx_strand_id
1 'polypeptide(L)'
;MRMLLEDLSKKDHTAMDCLVCCVLSHGNCGAVYGVDGGELPLRDLTGPFSGAHCATLREKPKLFFIQACQGRKEQLAVPIESDSPESGSAQDYLTTDAFVPQDSIPDEADFLLGMATVPDFASFKDRKEGTWFIQSLCE
;
A
#
# COMPACT_ATOMS: atom_id res chain seq x y z
N MET A 1 13.36 1.38 11.78
CA MET A 1 12.44 0.90 10.72
C MET A 1 13.17 0.25 9.56
N ARG A 2 14.12 0.93 8.89
CA ARG A 2 14.89 0.36 7.76
C ARG A 2 15.52 -1.01 8.04
N MET A 3 16.31 -1.14 9.11
CA MET A 3 16.95 -2.42 9.48
C MET A 3 15.94 -3.55 9.68
N LEU A 4 14.78 -3.27 10.29
CA LEU A 4 13.72 -4.26 10.50
C LEU A 4 13.18 -4.80 9.16
N LEU A 5 13.00 -3.92 8.17
CA LEU A 5 12.51 -4.32 6.84
C LEU A 5 13.56 -5.11 6.07
N GLU A 6 14.83 -4.70 6.15
CA GLU A 6 15.96 -5.44 5.58
C GLU A 6 16.15 -6.82 6.22
N ASP A 7 15.95 -6.94 7.52
CA ASP A 7 16.05 -8.23 8.21
C ASP A 7 14.85 -9.12 7.88
N LEU A 8 13.65 -8.54 7.73
CA LEU A 8 12.45 -9.27 7.33
C LEU A 8 12.56 -9.78 5.89
N SER A 9 13.12 -8.99 4.97
CA SER A 9 13.28 -9.39 3.57
C SER A 9 14.29 -10.53 3.39
N LYS A 10 15.26 -10.67 4.30
CA LYS A 10 16.24 -11.77 4.29
C LYS A 10 15.72 -13.08 4.87
N LYS A 11 14.52 -13.09 5.47
CA LYS A 11 13.91 -14.35 5.98
C LYS A 11 13.46 -15.24 4.83
N ASP A 12 13.38 -16.54 5.11
CA ASP A 12 12.79 -17.48 4.18
C ASP A 12 11.25 -17.44 4.29
N HIS A 13 10.60 -16.98 3.23
CA HIS A 13 9.15 -16.91 3.11
C HIS A 13 8.57 -18.04 2.26
N THR A 14 9.36 -19.07 1.92
CA THR A 14 8.94 -20.15 1.01
C THR A 14 7.63 -20.81 1.46
N ALA A 15 7.46 -21.04 2.76
CA ALA A 15 6.26 -21.64 3.35
C ALA A 15 5.10 -20.67 3.60
N MET A 16 5.25 -19.38 3.27
CA MET A 16 4.21 -18.36 3.44
C MET A 16 3.51 -18.08 2.10
N ASP A 17 2.24 -17.69 2.14
CA ASP A 17 1.47 -17.39 0.92
C ASP A 17 1.46 -15.89 0.57
N CYS A 18 1.66 -15.00 1.56
CA CYS A 18 1.71 -13.56 1.35
C CYS A 18 2.54 -12.85 2.42
N LEU A 19 2.87 -11.58 2.16
CA LEU A 19 3.42 -10.65 3.14
C LEU A 19 2.42 -9.52 3.37
N VAL A 20 2.15 -9.18 4.63
CA VAL A 20 1.36 -8.01 5.01
C VAL A 20 2.18 -7.13 5.93
N CYS A 21 2.31 -5.85 5.58
CA CYS A 21 3.03 -4.85 6.34
C CYS A 21 2.11 -3.65 6.65
N CYS A 22 1.80 -3.44 7.94
CA CYS A 22 1.01 -2.30 8.39
C CYS A 22 1.92 -1.26 9.05
N VAL A 23 1.95 -0.05 8.50
CA VAL A 23 2.75 1.06 9.01
C VAL A 23 1.81 2.14 9.55
N LEU A 24 1.89 2.40 10.85
CA LEU A 24 1.12 3.44 11.54
C LEU A 24 2.10 4.46 12.11
N SER A 25 2.21 5.64 11.49
CA SER A 25 3.14 6.68 11.92
C SER A 25 2.68 8.08 11.50
N HIS A 26 3.45 9.10 11.88
CA HIS A 26 3.44 10.36 11.13
C HIS A 26 4.07 10.16 9.76
N GLY A 27 3.76 11.05 8.82
CA GLY A 27 4.38 11.04 7.51
C GLY A 27 4.32 12.40 6.85
N ASN A 28 4.95 12.46 5.69
CA ASN A 28 4.94 13.61 4.80
C ASN A 28 4.91 13.09 3.35
N CYS A 29 4.81 13.99 2.37
CA CYS A 29 4.65 13.63 0.96
C CYS A 29 5.68 12.56 0.52
N GLY A 30 5.20 11.34 0.26
CA GLY A 30 6.00 10.21 -0.19
C GLY A 30 6.86 9.52 0.89
N ALA A 31 6.65 9.80 2.18
CA ALA A 31 7.46 9.25 3.27
C ALA A 31 6.67 9.03 4.58
N VAL A 32 7.24 8.19 5.44
CA VAL A 32 6.80 7.97 6.82
C VAL A 32 7.95 8.31 7.78
N TYR A 33 7.62 8.74 9.00
CA TYR A 33 8.63 9.03 10.02
C TYR A 33 8.91 7.81 10.90
N GLY A 34 10.18 7.64 11.27
CA GLY A 34 10.59 6.82 12.40
C GLY A 34 10.39 7.54 13.74
N VAL A 35 10.49 6.78 14.83
CA VAL A 35 10.45 7.34 16.20
C VAL A 35 11.63 8.26 16.52
N ASP A 36 12.71 8.13 15.74
CA ASP A 36 13.90 8.99 15.74
C ASP A 36 13.68 10.32 14.99
N GLY A 37 12.50 10.52 14.39
CA GLY A 37 12.18 11.67 13.54
C GLY A 37 12.79 11.58 12.15
N GLY A 38 13.47 10.48 11.81
CA GLY A 38 14.02 10.26 10.47
C GLY A 38 12.93 9.94 9.46
N GLU A 39 13.06 10.46 8.24
CA GLU A 39 12.17 10.13 7.13
C GLU A 39 12.59 8.83 6.44
N LEU A 40 11.61 7.98 6.14
CA LEU A 40 11.77 6.82 5.28
C LEU A 40 10.81 6.96 4.09
N PRO A 41 11.35 7.10 2.86
CA PRO A 41 10.53 7.12 1.65
C PRO A 41 9.67 5.86 1.52
N LEU A 42 8.48 5.97 0.95
CA LEU A 42 7.59 4.82 0.72
C LEU A 42 8.26 3.73 -0.15
N ARG A 43 9.08 4.14 -1.12
CA ARG A 43 9.87 3.22 -1.94
C ARG A 43 10.86 2.38 -1.12
N ASP A 44 11.38 2.94 -0.03
CA ASP A 44 12.29 2.23 0.86
C ASP A 44 11.54 1.28 1.81
N LEU A 45 10.20 1.39 1.90
CA LEU A 45 9.36 0.41 2.59
C LEU A 45 9.17 -0.86 1.74
N THR A 46 8.92 -0.68 0.45
CA THR A 46 8.58 -1.79 -0.48
C THR A 46 9.81 -2.41 -1.14
N GLY A 47 10.82 -1.60 -1.43
CA GLY A 47 12.03 -1.99 -2.17
C GLY A 47 12.73 -3.26 -1.66
N PRO A 48 12.91 -3.47 -0.34
CA PRO A 48 13.52 -4.68 0.19
C PRO A 48 12.79 -5.98 -0.21
N PHE A 49 11.52 -5.90 -0.61
CA PHE A 49 10.67 -7.05 -0.93
C PHE A 49 10.44 -7.25 -2.43
N SER A 50 11.15 -6.51 -3.30
CA SER A 50 11.09 -6.74 -4.75
C SER A 50 11.62 -8.13 -5.12
N GLY A 51 11.29 -8.64 -6.31
CA GLY A 51 11.69 -9.97 -6.75
C GLY A 51 13.21 -10.20 -6.77
N ALA A 52 13.99 -9.15 -7.01
CA ALA A 52 15.45 -9.15 -7.01
C ALA A 52 16.02 -9.23 -5.60
N HIS A 53 15.35 -8.61 -4.62
CA HIS A 53 15.82 -8.55 -3.23
C HIS A 53 15.27 -9.68 -2.35
N CYS A 54 14.06 -10.18 -2.63
CA CYS A 54 13.39 -11.21 -1.86
C CYS A 54 12.79 -12.30 -2.76
N ALA A 55 13.62 -13.28 -3.15
CA ALA A 55 13.23 -14.34 -4.08
C ALA A 55 12.08 -15.23 -3.57
N THR A 56 11.96 -15.41 -2.25
CA THR A 56 10.97 -16.29 -1.62
C THR A 56 9.56 -15.68 -1.57
N LEU A 57 9.42 -14.41 -1.98
CA LEU A 57 8.16 -13.66 -2.15
C LEU A 57 7.81 -13.34 -3.61
N ARG A 58 8.53 -13.89 -4.60
CA ARG A 58 8.13 -13.79 -6.01
C ARG A 58 6.78 -14.48 -6.22
N GLU A 59 5.91 -13.88 -7.02
CA GLU A 59 4.56 -14.39 -7.32
C GLU A 59 3.64 -14.49 -6.09
N LYS A 60 4.04 -13.90 -4.96
CA LYS A 60 3.26 -13.85 -3.72
C LYS A 60 2.78 -12.42 -3.46
N PRO A 61 1.51 -12.20 -3.07
CA PRO A 61 1.01 -10.87 -2.75
C PRO A 61 1.79 -10.20 -1.61
N LYS A 62 2.18 -8.95 -1.82
CA LYS A 62 2.92 -8.09 -0.88
C LYS A 62 2.06 -6.87 -0.57
N LEU A 63 1.30 -6.95 0.52
CA LEU A 63 0.31 -5.95 0.91
C LEU A 63 0.92 -4.96 1.91
N PHE A 64 0.87 -3.67 1.59
CA PHE A 64 1.33 -2.59 2.46
C PHE A 64 0.16 -1.67 2.77
N PHE A 65 -0.14 -1.50 4.06
CA PHE A 65 -1.18 -0.58 4.55
C PHE A 65 -0.51 0.56 5.32
N ILE A 66 -0.54 1.76 4.76
CA ILE A 66 0.18 2.93 5.27
C ILE A 66 -0.80 3.95 5.83
N GLN A 67 -0.89 3.96 7.16
CA GLN A 67 -1.59 4.98 7.93
C GLN A 67 -0.59 6.06 8.35
N ALA A 68 -0.44 7.06 7.48
CA ALA A 68 0.37 8.25 7.73
C ALA A 68 -0.18 9.45 6.96
N CYS A 69 0.11 10.67 7.42
CA CYS A 69 -0.17 11.87 6.61
C CYS A 69 0.73 11.85 5.37
N GLN A 70 0.25 12.39 4.24
CA GLN A 70 1.05 12.63 3.04
C GLN A 70 1.19 14.12 2.72
N GLY A 71 0.79 14.96 3.66
CA GLY A 71 0.98 16.39 3.68
C GLY A 71 0.15 17.01 4.80
N ARG A 72 -0.09 18.31 4.70
CA ARG A 72 -0.79 19.10 5.74
C ARG A 72 -2.11 19.70 5.26
N LYS A 73 -2.47 19.50 3.99
CA LYS A 73 -3.71 20.04 3.45
C LYS A 73 -4.88 19.20 3.96
N GLU A 74 -6.01 19.85 4.20
CA GLU A 74 -7.29 19.17 4.37
C GLU A 74 -7.96 19.04 3.00
N GLN A 75 -8.52 17.87 2.71
CA GLN A 75 -9.18 17.62 1.43
C GLN A 75 -10.52 18.35 1.42
N LEU A 76 -10.76 19.14 0.38
CA LEU A 76 -12.02 19.88 0.25
C LEU A 76 -13.14 18.93 -0.16
N ALA A 77 -14.29 19.06 0.50
CA ALA A 77 -15.50 18.38 0.10
C ALA A 77 -16.11 19.06 -1.13
N VAL A 78 -16.47 18.26 -2.13
CA VAL A 78 -17.28 18.69 -3.27
C VAL A 78 -18.65 18.04 -3.13
N PRO A 79 -19.77 18.79 -3.18
CA PRO A 79 -21.09 18.20 -3.06
C PRO A 79 -21.37 17.29 -4.27
N ILE A 80 -21.88 16.09 -4.00
CA ILE A 80 -22.33 15.12 -4.99
C ILE A 80 -23.78 14.73 -4.69
N GLU A 81 -24.48 14.23 -5.71
CA GLU A 81 -25.79 13.59 -5.52
C GLU A 81 -25.61 12.27 -4.74
N SER A 82 -26.60 11.92 -3.92
CA SER A 82 -26.54 10.77 -3.02
C SER A 82 -26.89 9.48 -3.75
N ASP A 83 -26.07 8.45 -3.63
CA ASP A 83 -26.33 7.15 -4.24
C ASP A 83 -27.37 6.34 -3.43
N SER A 84 -28.59 6.21 -3.98
CA SER A 84 -29.61 5.21 -3.62
C SER A 84 -30.49 4.92 -4.83
N PRO A 85 -30.99 3.68 -5.01
CA PRO A 85 -30.47 2.84 -6.09
C PRO A 85 -31.35 2.85 -7.35
N GLU A 86 -30.70 2.78 -8.51
CA GLU A 86 -31.27 2.10 -9.68
C GLU A 86 -30.25 1.17 -10.34
N SER A 87 -30.73 -0.05 -10.58
CA SER A 87 -30.09 -1.19 -11.23
C SER A 87 -29.76 -0.93 -12.71
N GLY A 88 -28.60 -1.41 -13.18
CA GLY A 88 -28.32 -1.50 -14.61
C GLY A 88 -26.98 -2.18 -14.94
N SER A 89 -27.05 -3.27 -15.69
CA SER A 89 -25.94 -4.08 -16.24
C SER A 89 -25.25 -3.42 -17.44
N ALA A 90 -23.95 -3.66 -17.65
CA ALA A 90 -23.35 -3.86 -18.98
C ALA A 90 -21.91 -4.40 -18.91
N GLN A 91 -21.53 -5.13 -19.96
CA GLN A 91 -20.37 -5.99 -20.20
C GLN A 91 -19.05 -5.28 -20.58
N ASP A 92 -17.97 -6.02 -20.32
CA ASP A 92 -16.76 -6.35 -21.12
C ASP A 92 -15.89 -5.24 -21.73
N TYR A 93 -14.56 -5.45 -21.72
CA TYR A 93 -13.57 -5.20 -22.78
C TYR A 93 -12.14 -5.35 -22.21
N LEU A 94 -11.36 -6.30 -22.75
CA LEU A 94 -10.05 -6.05 -23.38
C LEU A 94 -9.43 -7.36 -23.92
N THR A 95 -9.03 -7.33 -25.19
CA THR A 95 -8.15 -8.32 -25.84
C THR A 95 -6.75 -7.74 -26.02
N THR A 96 -5.71 -8.57 -26.07
CA THR A 96 -4.42 -8.22 -26.69
C THR A 96 -3.76 -9.46 -27.30
N ASP A 97 -3.09 -9.21 -28.41
CA ASP A 97 -2.49 -10.07 -29.40
C ASP A 97 -1.02 -10.38 -29.08
N ALA A 98 -0.79 -11.61 -28.62
CA ALA A 98 0.43 -12.39 -28.77
C ALA A 98 1.80 -11.67 -28.64
N PHE A 99 2.36 -11.73 -27.43
CA PHE A 99 3.78 -12.00 -27.22
C PHE A 99 3.86 -13.19 -26.28
N VAL A 100 4.60 -14.26 -26.62
CA VAL A 100 4.94 -15.30 -25.63
C VAL A 100 5.96 -14.65 -24.70
N PRO A 101 5.60 -14.27 -23.46
CA PRO A 101 6.59 -13.71 -22.56
C PRO A 101 7.62 -14.81 -22.29
N GLN A 102 8.91 -14.45 -22.26
CA GLN A 102 9.82 -15.25 -21.44
C GLN A 102 9.19 -15.38 -20.05
N ASP A 103 9.24 -16.56 -19.42
CA ASP A 103 8.71 -16.83 -18.07
C ASP A 103 9.39 -15.90 -17.05
N SER A 104 8.94 -14.65 -16.99
CA SER A 104 9.55 -13.56 -16.24
C SER A 104 8.46 -12.58 -15.83
N ILE A 105 8.48 -12.23 -14.55
CA ILE A 105 7.60 -11.23 -13.96
C ILE A 105 8.39 -9.94 -13.72
N PRO A 106 7.75 -8.76 -13.72
CA PRO A 106 8.39 -7.51 -13.32
C PRO A 106 8.94 -7.59 -11.88
N ASP A 107 10.04 -6.88 -11.61
CA ASP A 107 10.70 -6.90 -10.29
C ASP A 107 9.80 -6.42 -9.15
N GLU A 108 8.99 -5.40 -9.43
CA GLU A 108 8.06 -4.79 -8.48
C GLU A 108 6.62 -5.33 -8.66
N ALA A 109 6.46 -6.56 -9.17
CA ALA A 109 5.16 -7.22 -9.31
C ALA A 109 4.57 -7.68 -7.95
N ASP A 110 3.25 -7.90 -7.96
CA ASP A 110 2.44 -8.40 -6.84
C ASP A 110 2.44 -7.52 -5.58
N PHE A 111 2.64 -6.21 -5.72
CA PHE A 111 2.48 -5.26 -4.63
C PHE A 111 1.08 -4.63 -4.61
N LEU A 112 0.50 -4.53 -3.42
CA LEU A 112 -0.64 -3.66 -3.14
C LEU A 112 -0.22 -2.62 -2.11
N LEU A 113 -0.41 -1.34 -2.43
CA LEU A 113 -0.12 -0.24 -1.52
C LEU A 113 -1.41 0.51 -1.18
N GLY A 114 -1.98 0.22 -0.01
CA GLY A 114 -3.14 0.92 0.53
C GLY A 114 -2.70 2.14 1.35
N MET A 115 -2.99 3.33 0.85
CA MET A 115 -2.65 4.60 1.50
C MET A 115 -3.87 5.18 2.22
N ALA A 116 -3.71 5.62 3.47
CA ALA A 116 -4.80 6.24 4.24
C ALA A 116 -5.27 7.60 3.70
N THR A 117 -4.47 8.25 2.86
CA THR A 117 -4.81 9.53 2.24
C THR A 117 -4.02 9.72 0.94
N VAL A 118 -4.55 10.56 0.07
CA VAL A 118 -3.91 10.95 -1.19
C VAL A 118 -2.74 11.92 -0.95
N PRO A 119 -1.78 12.04 -1.90
CA PRO A 119 -0.63 12.95 -1.76
C PRO A 119 -1.03 14.38 -1.41
N ASP A 120 -0.23 15.05 -0.57
CA ASP A 120 -0.42 16.39 0.00
C ASP A 120 -1.44 16.54 1.15
N PHE A 121 -2.25 15.51 1.41
CA PHE A 121 -3.34 15.61 2.39
C PHE A 121 -3.01 14.93 3.73
N ALA A 122 -3.68 15.41 4.78
CA ALA A 122 -3.64 14.78 6.09
C ALA A 122 -4.47 13.47 6.10
N SER A 123 -4.13 12.56 7.01
CA SER A 123 -4.98 11.41 7.36
C SER A 123 -5.48 11.57 8.80
N PHE A 124 -6.66 11.01 9.08
CA PHE A 124 -7.40 11.32 10.30
C PHE A 124 -7.35 10.18 11.32
N LYS A 125 -7.22 10.58 12.60
CA LYS A 125 -7.21 9.70 13.76
C LYS A 125 -8.16 10.24 14.82
N ASP A 126 -9.16 9.45 15.17
CA ASP A 126 -9.90 9.62 16.42
C ASP A 126 -9.08 9.07 17.60
N ARG A 127 -9.10 9.77 18.74
CA ARG A 127 -8.30 9.39 19.91
C ARG A 127 -8.87 8.20 20.69
N LYS A 128 -10.17 7.94 20.59
CA LYS A 128 -10.85 6.86 21.30
C LYS A 128 -11.11 5.68 20.37
N GLU A 129 -11.60 5.98 19.17
CA GLU A 129 -12.04 4.95 18.24
C GLU A 129 -10.86 4.41 17.42
N GLY A 130 -9.90 5.26 17.05
CA GLY A 130 -8.76 4.89 16.19
C GLY A 130 -8.73 5.65 14.86
N THR A 131 -7.91 5.19 13.92
CA THR A 131 -7.73 5.84 12.61
C THR A 131 -8.79 5.38 11.62
N TRP A 132 -9.41 6.31 10.90
CA TRP A 132 -10.55 6.01 10.01
C TRP A 132 -10.20 4.95 8.97
N PHE A 133 -9.04 5.06 8.32
CA PHE A 133 -8.60 4.10 7.32
C PHE A 133 -8.46 2.68 7.87
N ILE A 134 -7.82 2.51 9.03
CA ILE A 134 -7.60 1.19 9.62
C ILE A 134 -8.90 0.60 10.18
N GLN A 135 -9.81 1.43 10.71
CA GLN A 135 -11.12 0.96 11.15
C GLN A 135 -11.90 0.38 9.98
N SER A 136 -12.08 1.16 8.91
CA SER A 136 -12.82 0.70 7.73
C SER A 136 -12.15 -0.47 7.00
N LEU A 137 -10.82 -0.61 7.12
CA LEU A 137 -10.10 -1.77 6.58
C LEU A 137 -10.35 -3.06 7.38
N CYS A 138 -10.62 -2.93 8.68
CA CYS A 138 -10.80 -4.07 9.59
C CYS A 138 -12.26 -4.48 9.81
N GLU A 139 -13.22 -3.66 9.37
CA GLU A 139 -14.66 -3.98 9.33
C GLU A 139 -14.99 -5.00 8.23
#